data_AF-A0A418GL72-F1
#
_entry.id   AF-A0A418GL72-F1
#
_cell.length_a   1.000
_cell.length_b   1.000
_cell.length_c   1.000
_cell.angle_alpha   90.00
_cell.angle_beta   90.00
_cell.angle_gamma   90.00
#
_symmetry.space_group_name_H-M   'P 1'
#
loop_
_entity.id
_entity.type
_entity.pdbx_description
1 polymer ?
#
loop_
_entity_poly.entity_id
_entity_poly.type
_entity_poly.pdbx_seq_one_letter_code
_entity_poly.pdbx_strand_id
1 'polypeptide(L)'
;PNTALVGVQVDSEQFGSQQVSRNYHLRGRILQVPSNYNPQRRQYSGIWDGTFKPAYSNNMAWCLWDMLTHPRYGMGKRLGAADVDKWALYVIGQYCDQSVPDGFGGTEPRITCNAYLTTQRKAWDVLSDFCSAMRCMPVWNGQTLTFVQDRP
;
A
#
# COMPACT_ATOMS: atom_id res chain seq x y z
N PRO A 1 -15.64 16.01 0.81
CA PRO A 1 -14.21 16.13 0.43
C PRO A 1 -13.45 14.80 0.65
N ASN A 2 -12.70 14.31 -0.36
CA ASN A 2 -12.04 12.99 -0.39
C ASN A 2 -12.97 11.77 -0.51
N THR A 3 -14.10 11.92 -1.21
CA THR A 3 -15.02 10.83 -1.52
C THR A 3 -15.15 10.75 -3.04
N ALA A 4 -15.00 9.57 -3.62
CA ALA A 4 -15.39 9.31 -5.00
C ALA A 4 -16.88 8.94 -5.01
N LEU A 5 -17.69 9.66 -5.80
CA LEU A 5 -19.09 9.35 -6.02
C LEU A 5 -19.24 8.82 -7.45
N VAL A 6 -19.89 7.68 -7.61
CA VAL A 6 -20.27 7.15 -8.92
C VAL A 6 -21.80 7.05 -8.94
N GLY A 7 -22.41 7.79 -9.85
CA GLY A 7 -23.84 7.71 -10.16
C GLY A 7 -24.04 7.07 -11.52
N VAL A 8 -25.09 6.27 -11.66
CA VAL A 8 -25.48 5.74 -12.97
C VAL A 8 -26.99 5.85 -13.08
N GLN A 9 -27.44 6.46 -14.16
CA GLN A 9 -28.84 6.55 -14.55
C GLN A 9 -29.17 5.36 -15.44
N VAL A 10 -30.26 4.66 -15.12
CA VAL A 10 -30.76 3.52 -15.89
C VAL A 10 -32.27 3.71 -16.09
N ASP A 11 -32.75 3.28 -17.24
CA ASP A 11 -34.19 3.31 -17.54
C ASP A 11 -34.90 2.20 -16.78
N SER A 12 -35.95 2.55 -16.03
CA SER A 12 -36.76 1.60 -15.28
C SER A 12 -37.46 0.57 -16.17
N GLU A 13 -37.72 0.90 -17.45
CA GLU A 13 -38.38 -0.03 -18.38
C GLU A 13 -37.51 -1.24 -18.71
N GLN A 14 -36.17 -1.10 -18.68
CA GLN A 14 -35.23 -2.19 -19.01
C GLN A 14 -34.92 -3.11 -17.83
N PHE A 15 -35.15 -2.67 -16.59
CA PHE A 15 -34.75 -3.39 -15.37
C PHE A 15 -35.94 -3.79 -14.47
N GLY A 16 -37.16 -3.37 -14.81
CA GLY A 16 -38.33 -3.59 -13.95
C GLY A 16 -38.16 -2.99 -12.55
N SER A 17 -38.86 -3.54 -11.56
CA SER A 17 -38.73 -3.15 -10.15
C SER A 17 -37.46 -3.67 -9.45
N GLN A 18 -36.51 -4.27 -10.19
CA GLN A 18 -35.29 -4.83 -9.61
C GLN A 18 -34.18 -3.78 -9.50
N GLN A 19 -33.52 -3.75 -8.34
CA GLN A 19 -32.40 -2.88 -8.07
C GLN A 19 -31.18 -3.33 -8.89
N VAL A 20 -30.59 -2.43 -9.69
CA VAL A 20 -29.43 -2.75 -10.53
C VAL A 20 -28.20 -3.02 -9.66
N SER A 21 -27.72 -4.27 -9.64
CA SER A 21 -26.44 -4.63 -9.04
C SER A 21 -25.28 -4.05 -9.84
N ARG A 22 -24.27 -3.51 -9.16
CA ARG A 22 -23.08 -2.91 -9.78
C ARG A 22 -21.82 -3.41 -9.12
N ASN A 23 -20.84 -3.78 -9.93
CA ASN A 23 -19.49 -4.12 -9.50
C ASN A 23 -18.51 -3.11 -10.10
N TYR A 24 -17.54 -2.67 -9.30
CA TYR A 24 -16.54 -1.71 -9.74
C TYR A 24 -15.15 -2.32 -9.58
N HIS A 25 -14.33 -2.20 -10.63
CA HIS A 25 -12.91 -2.43 -10.53
C HIS A 25 -12.23 -1.07 -10.30
N LEU A 26 -11.79 -0.83 -9.06
CA LEU A 26 -11.23 0.44 -8.65
C LEU A 26 -9.81 0.28 -8.16
N ARG A 27 -8.95 1.19 -8.62
CA ARG A 27 -7.65 1.42 -8.00
C ARG A 27 -7.92 2.23 -6.74
N GLY A 28 -7.39 1.74 -5.62
CA GLY A 28 -7.56 2.36 -4.32
C GLY A 28 -6.90 3.73 -4.20
N ARG A 29 -6.15 3.92 -3.12
CA ARG A 29 -5.63 5.24 -2.78
C ARG A 29 -4.36 5.61 -3.57
N ILE A 30 -4.17 6.89 -3.85
CA ILE A 30 -2.87 7.46 -4.24
C ILE A 30 -1.97 7.55 -3.00
N LEU A 31 -0.81 6.90 -3.06
CA LEU A 31 0.19 6.83 -2.00
C LEU A 31 1.38 7.73 -2.32
N GLN A 32 2.21 8.00 -1.31
CA GLN A 32 3.55 8.54 -1.53
C GLN A 32 4.51 7.37 -1.81
N VAL A 33 5.07 7.32 -3.02
CA VAL A 33 6.05 6.30 -3.43
C VAL A 33 7.38 6.95 -3.79
N PRO A 34 8.52 6.23 -3.79
CA PRO A 34 9.80 6.79 -4.18
C PRO A 34 9.75 7.49 -5.53
N SER A 35 10.42 8.64 -5.63
CA SER A 35 10.54 9.42 -6.87
C SER A 35 11.03 8.59 -8.05
N ASN A 36 11.94 7.65 -7.79
CA ASN A 36 12.58 6.78 -8.76
C ASN A 36 11.82 5.47 -9.08
N TYR A 37 10.66 5.25 -8.44
CA TYR A 37 9.84 4.05 -8.60
C TYR A 37 8.77 4.22 -9.69
N ASN A 38 8.63 3.21 -10.56
CA ASN A 38 7.53 3.10 -11.51
C ASN A 38 6.52 2.06 -10.99
N PRO A 39 5.33 2.46 -10.49
CA PRO A 39 4.38 1.54 -9.89
C PRO A 39 3.64 0.64 -10.89
N GLN A 40 3.61 0.99 -12.18
CA GLN A 40 3.00 0.16 -13.21
C GLN A 40 3.90 -1.01 -13.59
N ARG A 41 5.20 -0.74 -13.74
CA ARG A 41 6.21 -1.74 -14.10
C ARG A 41 6.90 -2.37 -12.89
N ARG A 42 6.69 -1.83 -11.69
CA ARG A 42 7.32 -2.23 -10.43
C ARG A 42 8.85 -2.20 -10.47
N GLN A 43 9.39 -1.17 -11.12
CA GLN A 43 10.83 -1.01 -11.33
C GLN A 43 11.34 0.25 -10.65
N TYR A 44 12.54 0.17 -10.11
CA TYR A 44 13.28 1.28 -9.49
C TYR A 44 14.41 1.66 -10.43
N SER A 45 14.56 2.94 -10.73
CA SER A 45 15.52 3.43 -11.74
C SER A 45 16.52 4.40 -11.13
N GLY A 46 17.82 4.07 -11.20
CA GLY A 46 18.87 4.87 -10.55
C GLY A 46 18.82 4.86 -9.03
N ILE A 47 19.65 5.70 -8.40
CA ILE A 47 19.73 5.83 -6.94
C ILE A 47 18.56 6.70 -6.47
N TRP A 48 17.86 6.22 -5.43
CA TRP A 48 16.82 7.01 -4.80
C TRP A 48 17.42 8.09 -3.90
N ASP A 49 16.95 9.33 -4.05
CA ASP A 49 17.37 10.51 -3.29
C ASP A 49 16.58 10.70 -1.98
N GLY A 50 15.65 9.79 -1.68
CA GLY A 50 14.79 9.87 -0.50
C GLY A 50 13.54 10.73 -0.69
N THR A 51 13.27 11.27 -1.88
CA THR A 51 12.07 12.07 -2.17
C THR A 51 10.90 11.20 -2.64
N PHE A 52 9.68 11.66 -2.42
CA PHE A 52 8.46 10.93 -2.77
C PHE A 52 7.66 11.64 -3.85
N LYS A 53 6.88 10.87 -4.61
CA LYS A 53 5.88 11.35 -5.56
C LYS A 53 4.52 10.67 -5.32
N PRO A 54 3.40 11.36 -5.61
CA PRO A 54 2.09 10.75 -5.52
C PRO A 54 1.88 9.76 -6.67
N ALA A 55 1.57 8.50 -6.36
CA ALA A 55 1.12 7.52 -7.34
C ALA A 55 0.29 6.39 -6.70
N TYR A 56 -0.56 5.74 -7.50
CA TYR A 56 -1.18 4.48 -7.08
C TYR A 56 -0.14 3.36 -7.07
N SER A 57 -0.08 2.59 -5.98
CA SER A 57 0.67 1.35 -5.89
C SER A 57 -0.03 0.40 -4.92
N ASN A 58 0.11 -0.90 -5.17
CA ASN A 58 -0.28 -1.97 -4.26
C ASN A 58 0.94 -2.77 -3.77
N ASN A 59 2.12 -2.13 -3.74
CA ASN A 59 3.27 -2.65 -3.01
C ASN A 59 3.05 -2.45 -1.50
N MET A 60 3.17 -3.54 -0.73
CA MET A 60 2.88 -3.56 0.70
C MET A 60 3.71 -2.57 1.51
N ALA A 61 4.98 -2.33 1.14
CA ALA A 61 5.85 -1.39 1.85
C ALA A 61 5.34 0.05 1.73
N TRP A 62 4.85 0.44 0.55
CA TRP A 62 4.32 1.78 0.31
C TRP A 62 2.92 1.97 0.90
N CYS A 63 2.11 0.90 0.94
CA CYS A 63 0.87 0.89 1.71
C CYS A 63 1.15 1.07 3.22
N LEU A 64 2.20 0.43 3.75
CA LEU A 64 2.60 0.59 5.16
C LEU A 64 3.11 2.01 5.44
N TRP A 65 3.95 2.56 4.57
CA TRP A 65 4.42 3.94 4.68
C TRP A 65 3.26 4.94 4.77
N ASP A 66 2.27 4.80 3.91
CA ASP A 66 1.07 5.65 3.92
C ASP A 66 0.26 5.46 5.22
N MET A 67 0.07 4.22 5.69
CA MET A 67 -0.59 3.96 6.97
C MET A 67 0.14 4.58 8.16
N LEU A 68 1.48 4.58 8.17
CA LEU A 68 2.26 5.13 9.28
C LEU A 68 2.27 6.65 9.27
N THR A 69 2.38 7.27 8.10
CA THR A 69 2.64 8.71 7.98
C THR A 69 1.38 9.54 7.74
N HIS A 70 0.27 8.94 7.33
CA HIS A 70 -0.91 9.73 6.98
C HIS A 70 -1.62 10.31 8.21
N PRO A 71 -1.85 11.64 8.29
CA PRO A 71 -2.33 12.31 9.50
C PRO A 71 -3.79 12.03 9.86
N ARG A 72 -4.60 11.52 8.93
CA ARG A 72 -6.05 11.34 9.11
C ARG A 72 -6.46 9.96 9.64
N TYR A 73 -6.07 8.90 8.94
CA TYR A 73 -6.48 7.51 9.23
C TYR A 73 -5.29 6.66 9.69
N GLY A 74 -4.08 7.19 9.56
CA GLY A 74 -2.84 6.51 9.90
C GLY A 74 -2.31 6.94 11.27
N MET A 75 -1.06 6.58 11.51
CA MET A 75 -0.34 6.99 12.72
C MET A 75 0.32 8.37 12.59
N GLY A 76 0.05 9.13 11.52
CA GLY A 76 0.72 10.39 11.19
C GLY A 76 0.62 11.51 12.23
N LYS A 77 -0.31 11.41 13.19
CA LYS A 77 -0.41 12.33 14.34
C LYS A 77 0.53 11.98 15.50
N ARG A 78 1.00 10.74 15.55
CA ARG A 78 1.86 10.17 16.61
C ARG A 78 3.26 9.84 16.11
N LEU A 79 3.38 9.47 14.84
CA LEU A 79 4.63 9.20 14.15
C LEU A 79 4.70 10.11 12.92
N GLY A 80 5.69 10.99 12.88
CA GLY A 80 6.01 11.76 11.69
C GLY A 80 6.75 10.91 10.66
N ALA A 81 6.82 11.37 9.42
CA ALA A 81 7.64 10.72 8.38
C ALA A 81 9.14 10.65 8.75
N ALA A 82 9.60 11.54 9.64
CA ALA A 82 10.96 11.52 10.18
C ALA A 82 11.19 10.37 11.19
N ASP A 83 10.12 9.88 11.81
CA ASP A 83 10.19 8.83 12.84
C ASP A 83 10.13 7.43 12.24
N VAL A 84 10.05 7.30 10.91
CA VAL A 84 9.96 6.03 10.19
C VAL A 84 11.15 5.89 9.26
N ASP A 85 11.85 4.77 9.36
CA ASP A 85 13.01 4.45 8.52
C ASP A 85 12.56 4.11 7.09
N LYS A 86 12.48 5.15 6.26
CA LYS A 86 12.13 5.03 4.84
C LYS A 86 13.15 4.21 4.04
N TRP A 87 14.40 4.13 4.50
CA TRP A 87 15.47 3.42 3.79
C TRP A 87 15.31 1.90 3.98
N ALA A 88 15.02 1.46 5.20
CA ALA A 88 14.65 0.07 5.45
C ALA A 88 13.40 -0.34 4.65
N LEU A 89 12.36 0.50 4.64
CA LEU A 89 11.15 0.25 3.84
C LEU A 89 11.42 0.23 2.34
N TYR A 90 12.38 1.01 1.85
CA TYR A 90 12.77 1.00 0.43
C TYR A 90 13.34 -0.36 0.02
N VAL A 91 14.22 -0.94 0.83
CA VAL A 91 14.78 -2.29 0.57
C VAL A 91 13.66 -3.35 0.59
N ILE A 92 12.75 -3.27 1.57
CA ILE A 92 11.59 -4.17 1.66
C ILE A 92 10.65 -3.97 0.46
N GLY A 93 10.46 -2.73 0.00
CA GLY A 93 9.65 -2.41 -1.17
C GLY A 93 10.21 -3.04 -2.44
N GLN A 94 11.53 -3.00 -2.63
CA GLN A 94 12.19 -3.70 -3.72
C GLN A 94 12.01 -5.22 -3.63
N TYR A 95 12.08 -5.79 -2.42
CA TYR A 95 11.81 -7.21 -2.20
C TYR A 95 10.37 -7.60 -2.55
N CYS A 96 9.38 -6.78 -2.17
CA CYS A 96 7.97 -7.01 -2.50
C CYS A 96 7.71 -7.00 -4.02
N ASP A 97 8.47 -6.19 -4.77
CA ASP A 97 8.36 -6.07 -6.23
C ASP A 97 9.17 -7.11 -7.01
N GLN A 98 9.93 -7.99 -6.34
CA GLN A 98 10.65 -9.05 -7.02
C GLN A 98 9.69 -9.96 -7.79
N SER A 99 10.05 -10.23 -9.04
CA SER A 99 9.31 -11.16 -9.90
C SER A 99 9.54 -12.59 -9.43
N VAL A 100 8.47 -13.30 -9.07
CA VAL A 100 8.49 -14.71 -8.67
C VAL A 100 7.58 -15.52 -9.59
N PRO A 101 7.86 -16.82 -9.83
CA PRO A 101 6.98 -17.66 -10.63
C PRO A 101 5.56 -17.73 -10.04
N ASP A 102 4.56 -17.57 -10.88
CA ASP A 102 3.14 -17.63 -10.48
C ASP A 102 2.58 -19.06 -10.39
N GLY A 103 3.39 -20.07 -10.69
CA GLY A 103 2.99 -21.48 -10.74
C GLY A 103 2.23 -21.90 -12.01
N PHE A 104 1.95 -20.97 -12.93
CA PHE A 104 1.23 -21.18 -14.19
C PHE A 104 2.10 -20.87 -15.43
N GLY A 105 3.40 -20.67 -15.25
CA GLY A 105 4.36 -20.38 -16.33
C GLY A 105 4.60 -18.89 -16.57
N GLY A 106 3.98 -18.02 -15.79
CA GLY A 106 4.23 -16.59 -15.74
C GLY A 106 4.99 -16.16 -14.49
N THR A 107 4.95 -14.87 -14.21
CA THR A 107 5.54 -14.29 -13.00
C THR A 107 4.64 -13.26 -12.38
N GLU A 108 4.66 -13.18 -11.05
CA GLU A 108 3.94 -12.19 -10.27
C GLU A 108 4.88 -11.46 -9.29
N PRO A 109 4.50 -10.27 -8.79
CA PRO A 109 5.24 -9.62 -7.72
C PRO A 109 5.13 -10.42 -6.43
N ARG A 110 6.26 -10.61 -5.75
CA ARG A 110 6.36 -11.43 -4.55
C ARG A 110 5.31 -11.10 -3.47
N ILE A 111 5.07 -9.82 -3.20
CA ILE A 111 4.11 -9.39 -2.19
C ILE A 111 3.30 -8.20 -2.72
N THR A 112 1.97 -8.32 -2.69
CA THR A 112 1.05 -7.24 -3.06
C THR A 112 -0.01 -7.02 -1.97
N CYS A 113 -0.56 -5.81 -1.91
CA CYS A 113 -1.56 -5.41 -0.93
C CYS A 113 -2.76 -4.73 -1.60
N ASN A 114 -3.88 -5.44 -1.67
CA ASN A 114 -5.16 -4.90 -2.13
C ASN A 114 -6.18 -4.90 -0.98
N ALA A 115 -5.79 -4.39 0.19
CA ALA A 115 -6.61 -4.41 1.39
C ALA A 115 -7.61 -3.25 1.43
N TYR A 116 -8.80 -3.51 2.00
CA TYR A 116 -9.81 -2.49 2.31
C TYR A 116 -10.08 -2.48 3.82
N LEU A 117 -9.67 -1.40 4.49
CA LEU A 117 -9.81 -1.24 5.94
C LEU A 117 -11.11 -0.52 6.27
N THR A 118 -12.14 -1.28 6.68
CA THR A 118 -13.48 -0.75 7.01
C THR A 118 -13.71 -0.48 8.48
N THR A 119 -13.05 -1.24 9.35
CA THR A 119 -13.26 -1.19 10.80
C THR A 119 -12.06 -0.59 11.50
N GLN A 120 -12.34 0.17 12.57
CA GLN A 120 -11.27 0.73 13.40
C GLN A 120 -10.63 -0.41 14.22
N ARG A 121 -9.32 -0.58 14.06
CA ARG A 121 -8.50 -1.53 14.82
C ARG A 121 -7.37 -0.79 15.53
N LYS A 122 -6.75 -1.44 16.52
CA LYS A 122 -5.54 -0.89 17.14
C LYS A 122 -4.47 -0.80 16.06
N ALA A 123 -3.81 0.36 15.97
CA ALA A 123 -2.82 0.62 14.93
C ALA A 123 -1.66 -0.39 14.96
N TRP A 124 -1.29 -0.87 16.15
CA TRP A 124 -0.26 -1.90 16.31
C TRP A 124 -0.66 -3.25 15.70
N ASP A 125 -1.92 -3.65 15.82
CA ASP A 125 -2.41 -4.91 15.23
C ASP A 125 -2.33 -4.83 13.70
N VAL A 126 -2.73 -3.69 13.12
CA VAL A 126 -2.64 -3.46 11.67
C VAL A 126 -1.18 -3.42 11.21
N LEU A 127 -0.31 -2.72 11.94
CA LEU A 127 1.13 -2.71 11.65
C LEU A 127 1.72 -4.13 11.69
N SER A 128 1.36 -4.91 12.70
CA SER A 128 1.81 -6.29 12.85
C SER A 128 1.34 -7.18 11.70
N ASP A 129 0.09 -7.03 11.24
CA ASP A 129 -0.43 -7.76 10.08
C ASP A 129 0.37 -7.46 8.80
N PHE A 130 0.66 -6.17 8.56
CA PHE A 130 1.47 -5.75 7.40
C PHE A 130 2.91 -6.28 7.48
N CYS A 131 3.53 -6.19 8.66
CA CYS A 131 4.89 -6.66 8.89
C CYS A 131 5.01 -8.19 8.72
N SER A 132 4.03 -8.94 9.24
CA SER A 132 3.95 -10.40 9.09
C SER A 132 3.90 -10.81 7.61
N ALA A 133 3.08 -10.14 6.80
CA ALA A 133 2.99 -10.41 5.36
C ALA A 133 4.32 -10.16 4.63
N MET A 134 5.09 -9.15 5.07
CA MET A 134 6.40 -8.82 4.50
C MET A 134 7.56 -9.62 5.10
N ARG A 135 7.29 -10.50 6.07
CA ARG A 135 8.30 -11.22 6.86
C ARG A 135 9.30 -10.26 7.51
N CYS A 136 8.81 -9.14 8.01
CA CYS A 136 9.61 -8.18 8.74
C CYS A 136 9.07 -7.96 10.15
N MET A 137 9.92 -7.41 11.01
CA MET A 137 9.60 -7.03 12.38
C MET A 137 9.82 -5.52 12.55
N PRO A 138 8.82 -4.78 13.05
CA PRO A 138 9.01 -3.38 13.41
C PRO A 138 9.83 -3.28 14.70
N VAL A 139 10.89 -2.49 14.69
CA VAL A 139 11.80 -2.29 15.84
C VAL A 139 11.99 -0.79 16.07
N TRP A 140 11.87 -0.36 17.32
CA TRP A 140 12.26 0.99 17.71
C TRP A 140 13.74 1.00 18.08
N ASN A 141 14.58 1.69 17.30
CA ASN A 141 16.03 1.73 17.53
C ASN A 141 16.48 2.86 18.49
N GLY A 142 15.53 3.54 19.14
CA GLY A 142 15.79 4.70 20.00
C GLY A 142 15.64 6.05 19.30
N GLN A 143 15.62 6.08 17.96
CA GLN A 143 15.43 7.30 17.16
C GLN A 143 14.27 7.19 16.19
N THR A 144 14.19 6.06 15.48
CA THR A 144 13.21 5.82 14.41
C THR A 144 12.64 4.41 14.53
N LEU A 145 11.41 4.24 14.04
CA LEU A 145 10.80 2.94 13.75
C LEU A 145 11.45 2.36 12.50
N THR A 146 12.32 1.37 12.68
CA THR A 146 12.98 0.62 11.60
C THR A 146 12.35 -0.76 11.42
N PHE A 147 12.67 -1.43 10.31
CA PHE A 147 12.10 -2.71 9.93
C PHE A 147 13.22 -3.69 9.62
N VAL A 148 13.26 -4.78 10.38
CA VAL A 148 14.21 -5.87 10.13
C VAL A 148 13.47 -6.94 9.36
N GLN A 149 13.92 -7.25 8.15
CA GLN A 149 13.31 -8.26 7.29
C GLN A 149 14.13 -9.55 7.31
N ASP A 150 13.44 -10.67 7.51
CA ASP A 150 14.00 -11.99 7.28
C ASP A 150 13.87 -12.36 5.80
N ARG A 151 15.02 -12.43 5.12
CA ARG A 151 15.11 -12.76 3.69
C ARG A 151 16.18 -13.84 3.48
N PRO A 152 15.85 -14.96 2.81
CA PRO A 152 16.83 -15.97 2.41
C PRO A 152 17.73 -15.49 1.26
#